data_AF-A0A525ILV8-F1
#
_entry.id   AF-A0A525ILV8-F1
#
_cell.length_a   1.000
_cell.length_b   1.000
_cell.length_c   1.000
_cell.angle_alpha   90.00
_cell.angle_beta   90.00
_cell.angle_gamma   90.00
#
_symmetry.space_group_name_H-M   'P 1'
#
loop_
_entity.id
_entity.type
_entity.pdbx_description
1 polymer ?
#
loop_
_entity_poly.entity_id
_entity_poly.type
_entity_poly.pdbx_seq_one_letter_code
_entity_poly.pdbx_strand_id
1 'polypeptide(L)'
;MLVQAAVTGSLERTQAVFDRGRLVASHIYRQVVEGPGGGDVLKISVVSAEVREIVRRIGQALGWHGALSFDYIREGATGTPHFIDANPRLVEPMNAWLSGVDLPGALLQISLGEAPPVQPDGREGVLTRLGIMGLLDAARQRQRHRRRDIQREIALLAFGSGRYRGSREELVPLLTDPWCAVPLAVVVTRLLRAPAAAARFSDTAVAAYSLTPSAIRRLHAWRHAA
;
A
#
# COMPACT_ATOMS: atom_id res chain seq x y z
N MET A 1 4.00 6.64 25.46
CA MET A 1 3.23 7.37 24.45
C MET A 1 4.22 8.15 23.61
N LEU A 2 4.13 8.07 22.28
CA LEU A 2 4.92 8.89 21.36
C LEU A 2 4.05 10.09 20.94
N VAL A 3 4.62 11.29 20.93
CA VAL A 3 3.97 12.50 20.41
C VAL A 3 4.84 13.03 19.27
N GLN A 4 4.21 13.36 18.14
CA GLN A 4 4.88 13.83 16.93
C GLN A 4 4.19 15.10 16.41
N ALA A 5 4.94 15.97 15.73
CA ALA A 5 4.38 17.13 15.07
C ALA A 5 3.48 16.70 13.90
N ALA A 6 2.32 17.34 13.75
CA ALA A 6 1.42 17.08 12.63
C ALA A 6 1.96 17.76 11.36
N VAL A 7 2.01 17.01 10.25
CA VAL A 7 2.36 17.51 8.92
C VAL A 7 1.16 17.34 8.01
N THR A 8 0.82 18.39 7.25
CA THR A 8 -0.30 18.37 6.31
C THR A 8 0.23 18.28 4.88
N GLY A 9 -0.21 17.27 4.14
CA GLY A 9 0.27 17.03 2.79
C GLY A 9 -0.30 15.75 2.20
N SER A 10 0.25 15.34 1.05
CA SER A 10 -0.15 14.08 0.42
C SER A 10 0.64 12.91 1.00
N LEU A 11 -0.05 11.81 1.31
CA LEU A 11 0.60 10.56 1.69
C LEU A 11 1.18 9.87 0.46
N GLU A 12 2.48 9.62 0.49
CA GLU A 12 3.24 8.91 -0.53
C GLU A 12 3.97 7.73 0.10
N ARG A 13 4.25 6.73 -0.73
CA ARG A 13 4.98 5.53 -0.33
C ARG A 13 6.06 5.24 -1.33
N THR A 14 7.24 4.94 -0.82
CA THR A 14 8.36 4.47 -1.61
C THR A 14 8.70 3.04 -1.24
N GLN A 15 8.96 2.22 -2.25
CA GLN A 15 9.38 0.84 -2.11
C GLN A 15 10.72 0.70 -2.80
N ALA A 16 11.65 -0.03 -2.19
CA ALA A 16 12.97 -0.25 -2.74
C ALA A 16 13.46 -1.67 -2.48
N VAL A 17 14.33 -2.14 -3.36
CA VAL A 17 15.07 -3.40 -3.22
C VAL A 17 16.55 -3.07 -3.23
N PHE A 18 17.28 -3.55 -2.23
CA PHE A 18 18.71 -3.33 -2.08
C PHE A 18 19.48 -4.64 -2.12
N ASP A 19 20.66 -4.58 -2.74
CA ASP A 19 21.68 -5.61 -2.68
C ASP A 19 22.89 -5.07 -1.91
N ARG A 20 22.97 -5.40 -0.61
CA ARG A 20 24.10 -5.02 0.28
C ARG A 20 24.44 -3.52 0.21
N GLY A 21 23.41 -2.68 0.29
CA GLY A 21 23.49 -1.22 0.23
C GLY A 21 23.40 -0.63 -1.17
N ARG A 22 23.45 -1.43 -2.24
CA ARG A 22 23.22 -0.97 -3.62
C ARG A 22 21.72 -0.97 -3.93
N LEU A 23 21.16 0.19 -4.28
CA LEU A 23 19.76 0.29 -4.72
C LEU A 23 19.59 -0.36 -6.10
N VAL A 24 18.78 -1.42 -6.17
CA VAL A 24 18.52 -2.21 -7.39
C VAL A 24 17.27 -1.72 -8.10
N ALA A 25 16.18 -1.56 -7.38
CA ALA A 25 14.91 -1.12 -7.94
C ALA A 25 14.19 -0.25 -6.91
N SER A 26 13.45 0.75 -7.38
CA SER A 26 12.57 1.52 -6.51
C SER A 26 11.36 2.04 -7.25
N HIS A 27 10.28 2.21 -6.52
CA HIS A 27 9.04 2.76 -7.01
C HIS A 27 8.42 3.69 -5.98
N ILE A 28 7.73 4.73 -6.46
CA ILE A 28 7.04 5.69 -5.60
C ILE A 28 5.60 5.86 -6.11
N TYR A 29 4.65 5.89 -5.17
CA TYR A 29 3.27 6.23 -5.50
C TYR A 29 2.67 7.19 -4.46
N ARG A 30 1.71 7.98 -4.91
CA ARG A 30 0.88 8.86 -4.08
C ARG A 30 -0.50 8.25 -3.87
N GLN A 31 -0.99 8.28 -2.65
CA GLN A 31 -2.39 7.96 -2.35
C GLN A 31 -3.29 9.08 -2.89
N VAL A 32 -4.19 8.71 -3.81
CA VAL A 32 -5.16 9.64 -4.42
C VAL A 32 -6.48 9.60 -3.68
N VAL A 33 -6.89 8.40 -3.25
CA VAL A 33 -8.09 8.20 -2.43
C VAL A 33 -7.75 7.23 -1.31
N GLU A 34 -7.96 7.71 -0.09
CA GLU A 34 -7.88 6.93 1.14
C GLU A 34 -9.05 5.95 1.25
N GLY A 35 -8.76 4.76 1.74
CA GLY A 35 -9.71 3.70 2.04
C GLY A 35 -9.86 3.43 3.52
N PRO A 36 -10.50 2.30 3.88
CA PRO A 36 -10.67 1.92 5.27
C PRO A 36 -9.33 1.78 6.00
N GLY A 37 -9.20 2.47 7.14
CA GLY A 37 -8.01 2.38 7.99
C GLY A 37 -6.75 3.05 7.43
N GLY A 38 -6.87 4.04 6.55
CA GLY A 38 -5.73 4.75 5.96
C GLY A 38 -5.09 4.06 4.75
N GLY A 39 -5.60 2.89 4.36
CA GLY A 39 -5.12 2.15 3.19
C GLY A 39 -5.48 2.83 1.86
N ASP A 40 -4.98 2.29 0.75
CA ASP A 40 -5.23 2.87 -0.57
C ASP A 40 -6.55 2.36 -1.19
N VAL A 41 -7.28 3.24 -1.87
CA VAL A 41 -8.33 2.85 -2.85
C VAL A 41 -7.85 3.18 -4.26
N LEU A 42 -7.27 4.36 -4.42
CA LEU A 42 -6.64 4.82 -5.65
C LEU A 42 -5.26 5.36 -5.33
N LYS A 43 -4.31 5.03 -6.19
CA LYS A 43 -2.93 5.53 -6.10
C LYS A 43 -2.35 5.73 -7.48
N ILE A 44 -1.46 6.70 -7.59
CA ILE A 44 -0.83 7.11 -8.83
C ILE A 44 0.69 7.05 -8.69
N SER A 45 1.38 6.50 -9.68
CA SER A 45 2.83 6.50 -9.73
C SER A 45 3.37 7.93 -9.84
N VAL A 46 4.41 8.24 -9.07
CA VAL A 46 5.10 9.53 -9.09
C VAL A 46 6.60 9.30 -9.18
N VAL A 47 7.35 10.27 -9.71
CA VAL A 47 8.81 10.21 -9.75
C VAL A 47 9.39 11.32 -8.87
N SER A 48 10.35 10.98 -8.00
CA SER A 48 11.01 11.96 -7.13
C SER A 48 12.47 11.57 -6.93
N ALA A 49 13.37 12.28 -7.62
CA ALA A 49 14.81 12.09 -7.50
C ALA A 49 15.31 12.35 -6.07
N GLU A 50 14.73 13.34 -5.38
CA GLU A 50 15.02 13.67 -3.98
C GLU A 50 14.74 12.47 -3.05
N VAL A 51 13.51 11.94 -3.10
CA VAL A 51 13.11 10.80 -2.25
C VAL A 51 13.93 9.56 -2.59
N ARG A 52 14.15 9.29 -3.88
CA ARG A 52 15.00 8.17 -4.32
C ARG A 52 16.41 8.28 -3.76
N GLU A 53 17.00 9.47 -3.77
CA GLU A 53 18.34 9.70 -3.24
C GLU A 53 18.40 9.55 -1.70
N ILE A 54 17.40 10.05 -0.98
CA ILE A 54 17.30 9.86 0.47
C ILE A 54 17.24 8.36 0.81
N VAL A 55 16.34 7.62 0.15
CA VAL A 55 16.18 6.16 0.35
C VAL A 55 17.46 5.42 -0.01
N ARG A 56 18.11 5.78 -1.13
CA ARG A 56 19.39 5.21 -1.56
C ARG A 56 20.46 5.37 -0.47
N ARG A 57 20.58 6.57 0.11
CA ARG A 57 21.56 6.86 1.19
C ARG A 57 21.27 6.07 2.46
N ILE A 58 19.99 5.92 2.84
CA ILE A 58 19.59 5.10 3.99
C ILE A 58 20.01 3.65 3.77
N GLY A 59 19.62 3.05 2.65
CA GLY A 59 19.96 1.65 2.37
C GLY A 59 21.47 1.42 2.25
N GLN A 60 22.21 2.36 1.65
CA GLN A 60 23.67 2.31 1.59
C GLN A 60 24.31 2.35 2.97
N ALA A 61 23.91 3.29 3.83
CA ALA A 61 24.46 3.44 5.17
C ALA A 61 24.19 2.20 6.06
N LEU A 62 23.06 1.53 5.84
CA LEU A 62 22.70 0.32 6.56
C LEU A 62 23.34 -0.96 5.98
N GLY A 63 23.97 -0.88 4.79
CA GLY A 63 24.37 -2.07 4.04
C GLY A 63 23.17 -2.99 3.74
N TRP A 64 21.98 -2.42 3.57
CA TRP A 64 20.72 -3.16 3.54
C TRP A 64 20.68 -4.18 2.40
N HIS A 65 20.15 -5.37 2.65
CA HIS A 65 19.93 -6.39 1.64
C HIS A 65 18.50 -6.91 1.77
N GLY A 66 17.73 -6.85 0.68
CA GLY A 66 16.30 -7.15 0.68
C GLY A 66 15.43 -5.91 0.40
N ALA A 67 14.13 -6.07 0.64
CA ALA A 67 13.16 -5.01 0.43
C ALA A 67 13.11 -4.03 1.61
N LEU A 68 12.87 -2.76 1.31
CA LEU A 68 12.69 -1.69 2.28
C LEU A 68 11.71 -0.67 1.73
N SER A 69 10.63 -0.41 2.46
CA SER A 69 9.59 0.54 2.07
C SER A 69 9.39 1.60 3.14
N PHE A 70 8.91 2.77 2.76
CA PHE A 70 8.62 3.85 3.68
C PHE A 70 7.32 4.56 3.31
N ASP A 71 6.54 4.93 4.32
CA ASP A 71 5.46 5.90 4.16
C ASP A 71 6.00 7.29 4.53
N TYR A 72 5.63 8.30 3.76
CA TYR A 72 6.01 9.68 4.02
C TYR A 72 4.92 10.66 3.59
N ILE A 73 4.86 11.80 4.28
CA ILE A 73 3.98 12.91 3.89
C ILE A 73 4.81 13.88 3.07
N ARG A 74 4.36 14.19 1.86
CA ARG A 74 4.88 15.31 1.08
C ARG A 74 4.13 16.57 1.48
N GLU A 75 4.78 17.45 2.22
CA GLU A 75 4.18 18.67 2.76
C GLU A 75 3.63 19.56 1.63
N GLY A 76 2.40 20.05 1.78
CA GLY A 76 1.74 20.81 0.72
C GLY A 76 2.35 22.18 0.44
N ALA A 77 2.94 22.83 1.45
CA ALA A 77 3.50 24.18 1.32
C ALA A 77 4.89 24.20 0.68
N THR A 78 5.74 23.25 1.03
CA THR A 78 7.17 23.23 0.66
C THR A 78 7.51 22.12 -0.33
N GLY A 79 6.67 21.07 -0.40
CA GLY A 79 7.00 19.84 -1.11
C GLY A 79 7.98 18.93 -0.36
N THR A 80 8.39 19.27 0.86
CA THR A 80 9.37 18.50 1.64
C THR A 80 8.81 17.12 2.03
N PRO A 81 9.58 16.03 1.82
CA PRO A 81 9.18 14.69 2.25
C PRO A 81 9.49 14.46 3.74
N HIS A 82 8.47 14.18 4.54
CA HIS A 82 8.57 13.80 5.94
C HIS A 82 8.27 12.31 6.13
N PHE A 83 9.33 11.51 6.35
CA PHE A 83 9.22 10.06 6.54
C PHE A 83 8.56 9.71 7.89
N ILE A 84 7.64 8.75 7.87
CA ILE A 84 6.82 8.34 9.01
C ILE A 84 7.34 7.02 9.60
N ASP A 85 7.32 5.97 8.80
CA ASP A 85 7.71 4.62 9.22
C ASP A 85 8.56 3.92 8.14
N ALA A 86 9.26 2.88 8.57
CA ALA A 86 10.05 2.02 7.70
C ALA A 86 9.55 0.59 7.83
N ASN A 87 9.29 -0.03 6.69
CA ASN A 87 8.78 -1.39 6.56
C ASN A 87 9.86 -2.25 5.89
N PRO A 88 10.52 -3.18 6.61
CA PRO A 88 11.60 -4.02 6.06
C PRO A 88 11.04 -5.16 5.19
N ARG A 89 10.20 -4.81 4.22
CA ARG A 89 9.46 -5.68 3.30
C ARG A 89 8.92 -4.86 2.13
N LEU A 90 8.51 -5.54 1.07
CA LEU A 90 7.63 -4.91 0.08
C LEU A 90 6.26 -4.63 0.72
N VAL A 91 5.64 -3.55 0.28
CA VAL A 91 4.20 -3.39 0.43
C VAL A 91 3.55 -3.87 -0.87
N GLU A 92 2.27 -3.56 -1.10
CA GLU A 92 1.57 -3.92 -2.34
C GLU A 92 2.38 -3.43 -3.58
N PRO A 93 2.91 -4.33 -4.44
CA PRO A 93 3.88 -3.96 -5.48
C PRO A 93 3.24 -3.75 -6.87
N MET A 94 1.92 -3.93 -7.04
CA MET A 94 1.31 -3.95 -8.37
C MET A 94 1.36 -2.59 -9.07
N ASN A 95 1.29 -1.46 -8.35
CA ASN A 95 1.51 -0.16 -8.99
C ASN A 95 2.91 -0.05 -9.61
N ALA A 96 3.93 -0.60 -8.94
CA ALA A 96 5.30 -0.65 -9.46
C ALA A 96 5.35 -1.49 -10.73
N TRP A 97 4.82 -2.70 -10.68
CA TRP A 97 4.76 -3.61 -11.82
C TRP A 97 4.06 -2.98 -13.03
N LEU A 98 2.89 -2.37 -12.83
CA LEU A 98 2.10 -1.72 -13.89
C LEU A 98 2.75 -0.43 -14.42
N SER A 99 3.67 0.16 -13.66
CA SER A 99 4.53 1.27 -14.09
C SER A 99 5.79 0.82 -14.83
N GLY A 100 6.13 -0.48 -14.78
CA GLY A 100 7.31 -1.07 -15.43
C GLY A 100 8.48 -1.39 -14.48
N VAL A 101 8.30 -1.34 -13.17
CA VAL A 101 9.32 -1.69 -12.17
C VAL A 101 8.98 -3.04 -11.54
N ASP A 102 9.84 -4.04 -11.74
CA ASP A 102 9.68 -5.39 -11.21
C ASP A 102 10.39 -5.53 -9.84
N LEU A 103 9.73 -5.00 -8.80
CA LEU A 103 10.22 -5.13 -7.42
C LEU A 103 10.26 -6.60 -6.95
N PRO A 104 9.24 -7.44 -7.17
CA PRO A 104 9.27 -8.84 -6.75
C PRO A 104 10.38 -9.64 -7.44
N GLY A 105 10.58 -9.43 -8.75
CA GLY A 105 11.66 -10.08 -9.50
C GLY A 105 13.04 -9.66 -9.00
N ALA A 106 13.26 -8.35 -8.78
CA ALA A 106 14.51 -7.88 -8.18
C ALA A 106 14.76 -8.50 -6.81
N LEU A 107 13.74 -8.58 -5.96
CA LEU A 107 13.82 -9.20 -4.63
C LEU A 107 14.15 -10.69 -4.72
N LEU A 108 13.54 -11.42 -5.66
CA LEU A 108 13.81 -12.83 -5.89
C LEU A 108 15.27 -13.05 -6.32
N GLN A 109 15.74 -12.29 -7.31
CA GLN A 109 17.10 -12.40 -7.84
C GLN A 109 18.15 -12.19 -6.74
N ILE A 110 18.04 -11.12 -5.95
CA ILE A 110 19.00 -10.89 -4.86
C ILE A 110 18.93 -11.98 -3.78
N SER A 111 17.74 -12.54 -3.52
CA SER A 111 17.54 -13.62 -2.54
C SER A 111 18.19 -14.92 -2.99
N LEU A 112 18.31 -15.13 -4.31
CA LEU A 112 19.05 -16.24 -4.91
C LEU A 112 20.56 -15.97 -4.98
N GLY A 113 21.03 -14.83 -4.47
CA GLY A 113 22.44 -14.43 -4.51
C GLY A 113 22.87 -13.83 -5.84
N GLU A 114 21.93 -13.53 -6.74
CA GLU A 114 22.23 -12.89 -8.02
C GLU A 114 22.47 -11.38 -7.84
N ALA A 115 23.12 -10.77 -8.83
CA ALA A 115 23.41 -9.34 -8.88
C ALA A 115 22.64 -8.68 -10.04
N PRO A 116 21.33 -8.44 -9.90
CA PRO A 116 20.54 -7.89 -10.99
C PRO A 116 20.95 -6.45 -11.33
N PRO A 117 20.77 -6.04 -12.61
CA PRO A 117 21.02 -4.66 -13.02
C PRO A 117 20.06 -3.71 -12.30
N VAL A 118 20.49 -2.46 -12.18
CA VAL A 118 19.62 -1.41 -11.63
C VAL A 118 18.48 -1.17 -12.61
N GLN A 119 17.24 -1.26 -12.12
CA GLN A 119 16.05 -0.97 -12.92
C GLN A 119 15.86 0.54 -13.08
N PRO A 120 15.37 1.01 -14.24
CA PRO A 120 15.00 2.40 -14.44
C PRO A 120 13.81 2.79 -13.54
N ASP A 121 13.55 4.10 -13.45
CA ASP A 121 12.32 4.58 -12.83
C ASP A 121 11.09 4.10 -13.60
N GLY A 122 10.02 3.83 -12.87
CA GLY A 122 8.71 3.50 -13.45
C GLY A 122 8.10 4.70 -14.18
N ARG A 123 7.13 4.42 -15.04
CA ARG A 123 6.37 5.47 -15.73
C ARG A 123 5.53 6.27 -14.74
N GLU A 124 5.70 7.58 -14.73
CA GLU A 124 4.87 8.49 -13.94
C GLU A 124 3.41 8.49 -14.42
N GLY A 125 2.48 8.80 -13.51
CA GLY A 125 1.07 8.99 -13.83
C GLY A 125 0.27 7.69 -13.99
N VAL A 126 0.86 6.52 -13.76
CA VAL A 126 0.13 5.24 -13.82
C VAL A 126 -0.83 5.14 -12.63
N LEU A 127 -2.12 5.32 -12.95
CA LEU A 127 -3.22 5.24 -11.99
C LEU A 127 -3.68 3.79 -11.80
N THR A 128 -3.81 3.38 -10.55
CA THR A 128 -4.22 2.03 -10.15
C THR A 128 -5.25 2.07 -9.04
N ARG A 129 -6.00 0.99 -8.90
CA ARG A 129 -7.06 0.85 -7.91
C ARG A 129 -7.00 -0.48 -7.17
N LEU A 130 -7.49 -0.45 -5.93
CA LEU A 130 -7.83 -1.61 -5.12
C LEU A 130 -9.36 -1.69 -5.07
N GLY A 131 -9.98 -2.36 -6.05
CA GLY A 131 -11.44 -2.31 -6.24
C GLY A 131 -12.23 -2.79 -5.02
N ILE A 132 -11.75 -3.84 -4.36
CA ILE A 132 -12.33 -4.35 -3.11
C ILE A 132 -12.29 -3.29 -2.00
N MET A 133 -11.20 -2.53 -1.88
CA MET A 133 -11.11 -1.46 -0.88
C MET A 133 -12.12 -0.35 -1.17
N GLY A 134 -12.35 -0.03 -2.45
CA GLY A 134 -13.41 0.88 -2.86
C GLY A 134 -14.81 0.43 -2.45
N LEU A 135 -15.11 -0.86 -2.56
CA LEU A 135 -16.39 -1.43 -2.10
C LEU A 135 -16.53 -1.37 -0.57
N LEU A 136 -15.46 -1.68 0.17
CA LEU A 136 -15.44 -1.61 1.63
C LEU A 136 -15.58 -0.16 2.13
N ASP A 137 -14.93 0.78 1.45
CA ASP A 137 -15.02 2.22 1.66
C ASP A 137 -16.46 2.71 1.48
N ALA A 138 -17.10 2.39 0.35
CA ALA A 138 -18.49 2.74 0.08
C ALA A 138 -19.48 2.15 1.11
N ALA A 139 -19.19 0.96 1.64
CA ALA A 139 -20.01 0.33 2.69
C ALA A 139 -19.85 1.00 4.08
N ARG A 140 -18.72 1.69 4.33
CA ARG A 140 -18.40 2.36 5.61
C ARG A 140 -18.83 3.83 5.66
N GLN A 141 -18.74 4.56 4.56
CA GLN A 141 -18.84 6.04 4.53
C GLN A 141 -20.16 6.64 5.03
N ARG A 142 -21.24 5.85 5.16
CA ARG A 142 -22.53 6.37 5.64
C ARG A 142 -23.02 5.60 6.85
N GLN A 143 -23.33 6.33 7.92
CA GLN A 143 -24.02 5.88 9.15
C GLN A 143 -25.29 5.05 8.90
N ARG A 144 -25.81 5.01 7.67
CA ARG A 144 -27.01 4.28 7.26
C ARG A 144 -26.77 3.03 6.40
N HIS A 145 -25.52 2.59 6.19
CA HIS A 145 -25.18 1.26 5.63
C HIS A 145 -26.06 0.83 4.44
N ARG A 146 -26.14 1.65 3.38
CA ARG A 146 -27.12 1.44 2.30
C ARG A 146 -26.57 0.56 1.19
N ARG A 147 -27.33 -0.47 0.82
CA ARG A 147 -27.00 -1.36 -0.32
C ARG A 147 -26.86 -0.60 -1.66
N ARG A 148 -27.60 0.49 -1.83
CA ARG A 148 -27.54 1.35 -3.04
C ARG A 148 -26.16 1.98 -3.25
N ASP A 149 -25.46 2.32 -2.17
CA ASP A 149 -24.12 2.90 -2.27
C ASP A 149 -23.12 1.84 -2.78
N ILE A 150 -23.22 0.61 -2.28
CA ILE A 150 -22.43 -0.52 -2.77
C ILE A 150 -22.76 -0.82 -4.24
N GLN A 151 -24.04 -0.83 -4.62
CA GLN A 151 -24.45 -1.05 -6.02
C GLN A 151 -23.91 0.04 -6.95
N ARG A 152 -23.94 1.30 -6.52
CA ARG A 152 -23.33 2.41 -7.26
C ARG A 152 -21.83 2.21 -7.41
N GLU A 153 -21.15 1.79 -6.35
CA GLU A 153 -19.71 1.55 -6.37
C GLU A 153 -19.34 0.40 -7.32
N ILE A 154 -20.11 -0.69 -7.31
CA ILE A 154 -19.97 -1.79 -8.27
C ILE A 154 -20.11 -1.28 -9.70
N ALA A 155 -21.10 -0.43 -9.99
CA ALA A 155 -21.27 0.15 -11.32
C ALA A 155 -20.08 1.04 -11.71
N LEU A 156 -19.59 1.88 -10.80
CA LEU A 156 -18.41 2.72 -11.05
C LEU A 156 -17.18 1.88 -11.39
N LEU A 157 -16.95 0.79 -10.64
CA LEU A 157 -15.86 -0.15 -10.89
C LEU A 157 -16.01 -0.90 -12.22
N ALA A 158 -17.19 -1.46 -12.49
CA ALA A 158 -17.45 -2.26 -13.68
C ALA A 158 -17.29 -1.46 -14.98
N PHE A 159 -17.72 -0.19 -14.98
CA PHE A 159 -17.60 0.69 -16.13
C PHE A 159 -16.31 1.53 -16.14
N GLY A 160 -15.43 1.36 -15.15
CA GLY A 160 -14.22 2.18 -15.01
C GLY A 160 -14.53 3.68 -15.06
N SER A 161 -15.57 4.11 -14.33
CA SER A 161 -16.12 5.46 -14.41
C SER A 161 -15.95 6.23 -13.09
N GLY A 162 -16.27 7.53 -13.11
CA GLY A 162 -16.06 8.40 -11.96
C GLY A 162 -14.59 8.39 -11.50
N ARG A 163 -14.38 8.12 -10.21
CA ARG A 163 -13.04 8.06 -9.60
C ARG A 163 -12.13 6.98 -10.20
N TYR A 164 -12.68 5.95 -10.84
CA TYR A 164 -11.91 4.83 -11.40
C TYR A 164 -11.49 5.02 -12.86
N ARG A 165 -11.85 6.14 -13.49
CA ARG A 165 -11.54 6.40 -14.90
C ARG A 165 -10.03 6.37 -15.14
N GLY A 166 -9.59 5.53 -16.08
CA GLY A 166 -8.17 5.37 -16.42
C GLY A 166 -7.36 4.56 -15.41
N SER A 167 -7.97 4.05 -14.34
CA SER A 167 -7.28 3.19 -13.37
C SER A 167 -7.18 1.73 -13.84
N ARG A 168 -6.14 1.03 -13.39
CA ARG A 168 -5.97 -0.43 -13.55
C ARG A 168 -6.18 -1.15 -12.22
N GLU A 169 -6.85 -2.31 -12.24
CA GLU A 169 -7.08 -3.13 -11.04
C GLU A 169 -5.80 -3.88 -10.62
N GLU A 170 -5.53 -3.92 -9.32
CA GLU A 170 -4.37 -4.58 -8.75
C GLU A 170 -4.67 -5.94 -8.12
N LEU A 171 -5.72 -6.03 -7.30
CA LEU A 171 -5.96 -7.22 -6.46
C LEU A 171 -6.79 -8.29 -7.16
N VAL A 172 -7.65 -7.88 -8.09
CA VAL A 172 -8.64 -8.76 -8.72
C VAL A 172 -8.54 -8.67 -10.24
N PRO A 173 -7.38 -9.00 -10.84
CA PRO A 173 -7.15 -8.82 -12.27
C PRO A 173 -7.87 -9.92 -13.07
N LEU A 174 -9.20 -9.85 -13.16
CA LEU A 174 -10.06 -10.90 -13.74
C LEU A 174 -9.69 -11.33 -15.16
N LEU A 175 -9.04 -10.45 -15.92
CA LEU A 175 -8.59 -10.74 -17.29
C LEU A 175 -7.40 -11.71 -17.32
N THR A 176 -6.53 -11.67 -16.31
CA THR A 176 -5.34 -12.54 -16.23
C THR A 176 -5.48 -13.63 -15.17
N ASP A 177 -6.36 -13.44 -14.18
CA ASP A 177 -6.71 -14.44 -13.17
C ASP A 177 -8.24 -14.47 -12.95
N PRO A 178 -8.98 -15.32 -13.66
CA PRO A 178 -10.43 -15.42 -13.50
C PRO A 178 -10.84 -16.02 -12.15
N TRP A 179 -9.96 -16.74 -11.45
CA TRP A 179 -10.29 -17.35 -10.15
C TRP A 179 -10.49 -16.30 -9.06
N CYS A 180 -9.90 -15.12 -9.23
CA CYS A 180 -10.17 -13.96 -8.37
C CYS A 180 -11.66 -13.55 -8.36
N ALA A 181 -12.49 -14.01 -9.31
CA ALA A 181 -13.93 -13.78 -9.29
C ALA A 181 -14.62 -14.39 -8.06
N VAL A 182 -14.14 -15.53 -7.55
CA VAL A 182 -14.72 -16.22 -6.39
C VAL A 182 -14.62 -15.36 -5.12
N PRO A 183 -13.43 -14.94 -4.65
CA PRO A 183 -13.33 -14.08 -3.46
C PRO A 183 -14.04 -12.73 -3.66
N LEU A 184 -14.00 -12.15 -4.86
CA LEU A 184 -14.74 -10.93 -5.17
C LEU A 184 -16.26 -11.12 -4.99
N ALA A 185 -16.81 -12.20 -5.55
CA ALA A 185 -18.23 -12.52 -5.43
C ALA A 185 -18.66 -12.74 -3.98
N VAL A 186 -17.81 -13.40 -3.18
CA VAL A 186 -18.04 -13.58 -1.73
C VAL A 186 -18.10 -12.23 -1.01
N VAL A 187 -17.13 -11.34 -1.26
CA VAL A 187 -17.10 -9.99 -0.66
C VAL A 187 -18.33 -9.19 -1.07
N VAL A 188 -18.62 -9.10 -2.36
CA VAL A 188 -19.77 -8.37 -2.90
C VAL A 188 -21.08 -8.89 -2.30
N THR A 189 -21.28 -10.22 -2.29
CA THR A 189 -22.48 -10.84 -1.74
C THR A 189 -22.63 -10.53 -0.25
N ARG A 190 -21.53 -10.61 0.51
CA ARG A 190 -21.54 -10.31 1.95
C ARG A 190 -21.86 -8.84 2.21
N LEU A 191 -21.24 -7.91 1.48
CA LEU A 191 -21.51 -6.48 1.60
C LEU A 191 -22.96 -6.14 1.22
N LEU A 192 -23.49 -6.74 0.15
CA LEU A 192 -24.88 -6.53 -0.24
C LEU A 192 -25.86 -7.11 0.78
N ARG A 193 -25.57 -8.26 1.42
CA ARG A 193 -26.44 -8.85 2.45
C ARG A 193 -26.38 -8.09 3.78
N ALA A 194 -25.17 -7.73 4.22
CA ALA A 194 -24.91 -7.09 5.50
C ALA A 194 -23.81 -6.02 5.35
N PRO A 195 -24.15 -4.78 4.94
CA PRO A 195 -23.15 -3.74 4.69
C PRO A 195 -22.30 -3.38 5.92
N ALA A 196 -22.87 -3.51 7.12
CA ALA A 196 -22.15 -3.33 8.39
C ALA A 196 -20.97 -4.32 8.58
N ALA A 197 -20.90 -5.42 7.80
CA ALA A 197 -19.77 -6.33 7.82
C ALA A 197 -18.44 -5.65 7.41
N ALA A 198 -18.49 -4.55 6.66
CA ALA A 198 -17.31 -3.79 6.26
C ALA A 198 -16.51 -3.21 7.45
N ALA A 199 -17.19 -2.86 8.54
CA ALA A 199 -16.52 -2.38 9.76
C ALA A 199 -15.62 -3.48 10.36
N ARG A 200 -16.15 -4.71 10.42
CA ARG A 200 -15.45 -5.87 10.99
C ARG A 200 -14.18 -6.27 10.24
N PHE A 201 -14.12 -6.06 8.92
CA PHE A 201 -12.94 -6.43 8.13
C PHE A 201 -11.70 -5.63 8.54
N SER A 202 -11.84 -4.32 8.78
CA SER A 202 -10.72 -3.47 9.19
C SER A 202 -10.37 -3.68 10.66
N ASP A 203 -11.37 -3.70 11.55
CA ASP A 203 -11.14 -3.78 12.98
C ASP A 203 -10.49 -5.11 13.39
N THR A 204 -10.91 -6.22 12.77
CA THR A 204 -10.35 -7.55 13.07
C THR A 204 -8.94 -7.71 12.50
N ALA A 205 -8.69 -7.19 11.29
CA ALA A 205 -7.36 -7.23 10.70
C ALA A 205 -6.36 -6.45 11.56
N VAL A 206 -6.69 -5.19 11.91
CA VAL A 206 -5.85 -4.35 12.78
C VAL A 206 -5.63 -5.02 14.14
N ALA A 207 -6.67 -5.55 14.76
CA ALA A 207 -6.56 -6.22 16.05
C ALA A 207 -5.66 -7.46 16.01
N ALA A 208 -5.64 -8.20 14.89
CA ALA A 208 -4.88 -9.44 14.77
C ALA A 208 -3.35 -9.23 14.72
N TYR A 209 -2.87 -8.11 14.20
CA TYR A 209 -1.43 -7.81 14.14
C TYR A 209 -0.97 -6.72 15.12
N SER A 210 -1.89 -6.07 15.84
CA SER A 210 -1.53 -5.05 16.83
C SER A 210 -0.92 -5.67 18.08
N LEU A 211 0.20 -5.12 18.55
CA LEU A 211 0.77 -5.47 19.85
C LEU A 211 -0.17 -5.00 20.96
N THR A 212 -0.74 -5.95 21.69
CA THR A 212 -1.59 -5.64 22.83
C THR A 212 -0.75 -5.15 24.03
N PRO A 213 -1.32 -4.35 24.95
CA PRO A 213 -0.62 -3.95 26.17
C PRO A 213 -0.12 -5.13 27.00
N SER A 214 -0.80 -6.28 26.95
CA SER A 214 -0.35 -7.50 27.61
C SER A 214 0.87 -8.13 26.91
N ALA A 215 0.91 -8.14 25.57
CA ALA A 215 2.07 -8.57 24.81
C ALA A 215 3.31 -7.70 25.09
N ILE A 216 3.12 -6.38 25.18
CA ILE A 216 4.19 -5.44 25.53
C ILE A 216 4.76 -5.73 26.93
N ARG A 217 3.89 -5.95 27.93
CA ARG A 217 4.34 -6.33 29.29
C ARG A 217 5.13 -7.63 29.31
N ARG A 218 4.73 -8.64 28.52
CA ARG A 218 5.47 -9.91 28.42
C ARG A 218 6.84 -9.72 27.78
N LEU A 219 6.95 -8.90 26.74
CA LEU A 219 8.23 -8.57 26.10
C LEU A 219 9.18 -7.87 27.08
N HIS A 220 8.68 -6.93 27.89
CA HIS A 220 9.49 -6.30 28.94
C HIS A 220 9.97 -7.31 29.99
N ALA A 221 9.09 -8.19 30.47
CA ALA A 221 9.46 -9.21 31.45
C ALA A 221 10.51 -10.18 30.90
N TRP A 222 10.38 -10.61 29.64
CA TRP A 222 11.36 -11.46 28.97
C TRP A 222 12.74 -10.80 28.87
N ARG A 223 12.79 -9.51 28.52
CA ARG A 223 14.04 -8.74 28.39
C ARG A 223 14.78 -8.51 29.72
N HIS A 224 14.11 -8.69 30.86
CA HIS A 224 14.73 -8.61 32.18
C HIS A 224 15.13 -9.98 32.74
N ALA A 225 14.67 -11.07 32.11
CA ALA A 225 15.00 -12.44 32.49
C ALA A 225 16.12 -13.06 31.63
N ALA A 226 16.48 -12.42 30.52
CA ALA A 226 17.59 -12.77 29.63
C ALA A 226 18.79 -11.85 29.90
#